data_AF-A0A1C2XV11-F1
#
_entry.id   AF-A0A1C2XV11-F1
#
_cell.length_a   1.000
_cell.length_b   1.000
_cell.length_c   1.000
_cell.angle_alpha   90.00
_cell.angle_beta   90.00
_cell.angle_gamma   90.00
#
_symmetry.space_group_name_H-M   'P 1'
#
loop_
_entity.id
_entity.type
_entity.pdbx_description
1 polymer ?
#
loop_
_entity_poly.entity_id
_entity_poly.type
_entity_poly.pdbx_seq_one_letter_code
_entity_poly.pdbx_strand_id
1 'polypeptide(L)'
;MGKYILNQETQKFELHFDKAEYMALSESQKKEIKSNFLWSRTAGAWVSRSIHHHYRAVQIAEKLGLENGGKEGQRLSYAEELERKQERAEARAERFETYSENAEKRGKVMTSALDPYRGDIAFFTQPIIAGHSGSQAFARQRERLYARVHKGFEEYRKSEYFADRAATARATADASQLKKPIYLHNRIKEQNALIKKLEGYIADYENTLYKIEQGEAVKNYKGEILTTERIEKAIENCIEKMEYEIDKLAFFQNCMDEIGGNKFGRENIKVGYVVKIARWGRCLILTAGPVNVTYKILDGGASGGILTDPYAAIVEILEANEIKKETSKVENPYQVGDILCNYGVGGNKYIRRAYQVIKTTDTGVKLQRIKVENNEPIPGQFIEDKAVQRKITKSKWNDFVGVYDGDWQLHKYTA
;
A
#
# COMPACT_ATOMS: atom_id res chain seq x y z
N MET A 1 -19.70 36.86 6.15
CA MET A 1 -18.56 36.41 5.31
C MET A 1 -18.16 35.07 5.87
N GLY A 2 -18.41 34.01 5.11
CA GLY A 2 -18.14 32.66 5.57
C GLY A 2 -16.64 32.37 5.75
N LYS A 3 -16.36 31.30 6.49
CA LYS A 3 -15.02 30.77 6.72
C LYS A 3 -14.90 29.34 6.22
N TYR A 4 -13.67 28.88 6.02
CA TYR A 4 -13.37 27.48 5.84
C TYR A 4 -12.43 26.99 6.94
N ILE A 5 -12.56 25.72 7.34
CA ILE A 5 -11.74 25.10 8.38
C ILE A 5 -11.26 23.71 7.95
N LEU A 6 -10.14 23.27 8.53
CA LEU A 6 -9.76 21.86 8.55
C LEU A 6 -10.17 21.26 9.90
N ASN A 7 -11.18 20.39 9.89
CA ASN A 7 -11.61 19.66 11.08
C ASN A 7 -10.61 18.53 11.38
N GLN A 8 -9.87 18.65 12.48
CA GLN A 8 -8.81 17.71 12.84
C GLN A 8 -9.33 16.34 13.28
N GLU A 9 -10.56 16.24 13.77
CA GLU A 9 -11.16 14.97 14.18
C GLU A 9 -11.61 14.12 12.99
N THR A 10 -12.01 14.77 11.89
CA THR A 10 -12.49 14.07 10.68
C THR A 10 -11.50 14.09 9.53
N GLN A 11 -10.46 14.92 9.63
CA GLN A 11 -9.49 15.19 8.57
C GLN A 11 -10.18 15.63 7.27
N LYS A 12 -11.27 16.39 7.42
CA LYS A 12 -12.07 16.95 6.34
C LYS A 12 -12.07 18.45 6.37
N PHE A 13 -12.06 19.01 5.18
CA PHE A 13 -12.24 20.43 4.95
C PHE A 13 -13.73 20.78 4.98
N GLU A 14 -14.10 21.85 5.68
CA GLU A 14 -15.48 22.28 5.85
C GLU A 14 -15.64 23.75 5.44
N LEU A 15 -16.72 24.05 4.71
CA LEU A 15 -17.11 25.43 4.38
C LEU A 15 -18.31 25.84 5.23
N HIS A 16 -18.16 26.94 5.95
CA HIS A 16 -19.13 27.51 6.87
C HIS A 16 -19.60 28.86 6.33
N PHE A 17 -20.82 28.89 5.81
CA PHE A 17 -21.49 30.10 5.34
C PHE A 17 -23.00 29.92 5.41
N ASP A 18 -23.72 31.03 5.52
CA ASP A 18 -25.17 31.00 5.72
C ASP A 18 -25.94 30.60 4.46
N LYS A 19 -27.20 30.19 4.64
CA LYS A 19 -28.09 29.87 3.53
C LYS A 19 -28.25 31.05 2.57
N ALA A 20 -28.30 32.28 3.08
CA ALA A 20 -28.39 33.48 2.23
C ALA A 20 -27.14 33.64 1.35
N GLU A 21 -25.95 33.46 1.93
CA GLU A 21 -24.67 33.49 1.22
C GLU A 21 -24.63 32.40 0.13
N TYR A 22 -25.07 31.18 0.44
CA TYR A 22 -25.16 30.09 -0.54
C TYR A 22 -26.13 30.41 -1.70
N MET A 23 -27.30 30.99 -1.40
CA MET A 23 -28.31 31.27 -2.42
C MET A 23 -27.86 32.38 -3.38
N ALA A 24 -27.05 33.32 -2.88
CA ALA A 24 -26.43 34.38 -3.68
C ALA A 24 -25.33 33.89 -4.64
N LEU A 25 -24.81 32.68 -4.45
CA LEU A 25 -23.83 32.10 -5.37
C LEU A 25 -24.42 31.85 -6.76
N SER A 26 -23.58 32.00 -7.79
CA SER A 26 -23.92 31.60 -9.15
C SER A 26 -24.15 30.08 -9.25
N GLU A 27 -24.93 29.65 -10.24
CA GLU A 27 -25.19 28.21 -10.45
C GLU A 27 -23.90 27.41 -10.75
N SER A 28 -22.90 28.04 -11.38
CA SER A 28 -21.59 27.41 -11.60
C SER A 28 -20.84 27.16 -10.28
N GLN A 29 -20.82 28.14 -9.37
CA GLN A 29 -20.23 27.99 -8.03
C GLN A 29 -20.97 26.91 -7.22
N LYS A 30 -22.32 26.90 -7.24
CA LYS A 30 -23.11 25.87 -6.56
C LYS A 30 -22.82 24.47 -7.11
N LYS A 31 -22.64 24.33 -8.42
CA LYS A 31 -22.28 23.05 -9.06
C LYS A 31 -20.89 22.57 -8.63
N GLU A 32 -19.94 23.49 -8.55
CA GLU A 32 -18.56 23.21 -8.12
C GLU A 32 -18.48 22.79 -6.64
N ILE A 33 -19.29 23.41 -5.77
CA ILE A 33 -19.45 22.97 -4.37
C ILE A 33 -20.05 21.57 -4.33
N LYS A 34 -21.18 21.30 -5.02
CA LYS A 34 -21.85 19.99 -4.98
C LYS A 34 -21.00 18.83 -5.51
N SER A 35 -20.08 19.09 -6.43
CA SER A 35 -19.16 18.07 -6.96
C SER A 35 -18.05 17.70 -5.98
N ASN A 36 -17.60 18.65 -5.14
CA ASN A 36 -16.46 18.44 -4.23
C ASN A 36 -16.85 18.30 -2.75
N PHE A 37 -18.05 18.73 -2.38
CA PHE A 37 -18.56 18.77 -1.02
C PHE A 37 -19.93 18.10 -0.91
N LEU A 38 -20.28 17.72 0.32
CA LEU A 38 -21.57 17.20 0.73
C LEU A 38 -22.07 18.04 1.91
N TRP A 39 -23.32 18.50 1.83
CA TRP A 39 -23.94 19.16 2.98
C TRP A 39 -24.12 18.16 4.11
N SER A 40 -23.52 18.44 5.26
CA SER A 40 -23.69 17.65 6.48
C SER A 40 -24.63 18.38 7.42
N ARG A 41 -25.77 17.75 7.74
CA ARG A 41 -26.70 18.30 8.73
C ARG A 41 -26.08 18.33 10.13
N THR A 42 -25.28 17.33 10.47
CA THR A 42 -24.63 17.20 11.79
C THR A 42 -23.56 18.27 11.98
N ALA A 43 -22.77 18.57 10.94
CA ALA A 43 -21.73 19.60 11.03
C ALA A 43 -22.28 21.01 10.76
N GLY A 44 -23.51 21.13 10.23
CA GLY A 44 -24.06 22.42 9.80
C GLY A 44 -23.28 23.08 8.66
N ALA A 45 -22.52 22.30 7.89
CA ALA A 45 -21.53 22.82 6.95
C ALA A 45 -21.41 21.97 5.67
N TRP A 46 -20.78 22.53 4.63
CA TRP A 46 -20.38 21.79 3.44
C TRP A 46 -19.07 21.07 3.70
N VAL A 47 -19.13 19.74 3.81
CA VAL A 47 -17.99 18.89 4.15
C VAL A 47 -17.39 18.28 2.90
N SER A 48 -16.08 18.39 2.74
CA SER A 48 -15.37 17.87 1.56
C SER A 48 -15.52 16.36 1.40
N ARG A 49 -15.50 15.94 0.14
CA ARG A 49 -15.49 14.51 -0.23
C ARG A 49 -14.10 13.90 -0.06
N SER A 50 -13.04 14.69 -0.19
CA SER A 50 -11.67 14.23 0.03
C SER A 50 -11.34 14.17 1.51
N ILE A 51 -10.43 13.25 1.85
CA ILE A 51 -9.83 13.12 3.18
C ILE A 51 -8.32 13.23 2.96
N HIS A 52 -7.62 14.01 3.78
CA HIS A 52 -6.17 14.31 3.71
C HIS A 52 -5.67 15.05 2.45
N HIS A 53 -6.42 15.06 1.34
CA HIS A 53 -6.04 15.73 0.08
C HIS A 53 -7.02 16.86 -0.26
N HIS A 54 -6.76 18.05 0.28
CA HIS A 54 -7.71 19.17 0.23
C HIS A 54 -7.41 20.23 -0.83
N TYR A 55 -6.46 20.00 -1.75
CA TYR A 55 -6.06 20.99 -2.75
C TYR A 55 -7.24 21.63 -3.49
N ARG A 56 -8.16 20.82 -4.02
CA ARG A 56 -9.36 21.32 -4.70
C ARG A 56 -10.34 22.01 -3.76
N ALA A 57 -10.46 21.54 -2.53
CA ALA A 57 -11.34 22.13 -1.53
C ALA A 57 -10.87 23.53 -1.12
N VAL A 58 -9.54 23.69 -0.93
CA VAL A 58 -8.90 24.98 -0.64
C VAL A 58 -9.10 25.96 -1.79
N GLN A 59 -8.82 25.54 -3.04
CA GLN A 59 -9.02 26.40 -4.21
C GLN A 59 -10.47 26.91 -4.34
N ILE A 60 -11.45 26.04 -4.07
CA ILE A 60 -12.86 26.42 -4.13
C ILE A 60 -13.17 27.44 -3.04
N ALA A 61 -12.67 27.25 -1.82
CA ALA A 61 -12.88 28.19 -0.73
C ALA A 61 -12.26 29.56 -1.00
N GLU A 62 -11.02 29.59 -1.51
CA GLU A 62 -10.32 30.81 -1.93
C GLU A 62 -11.08 31.54 -3.05
N LYS A 63 -11.55 30.80 -4.07
CA LYS A 63 -12.36 31.35 -5.17
C LYS A 63 -13.69 31.94 -4.70
N LEU A 64 -14.24 31.42 -3.61
CA LEU A 64 -15.46 31.93 -2.98
C LEU A 64 -15.18 33.12 -2.04
N GLY A 65 -13.91 33.48 -1.83
CA GLY A 65 -13.52 34.57 -0.93
C GLY A 65 -13.79 34.25 0.54
N LEU A 66 -13.82 32.97 0.92
CA LEU A 66 -14.02 32.56 2.32
C LEU A 66 -12.75 32.80 3.13
N GLU A 67 -12.92 33.20 4.39
CA GLU A 67 -11.80 33.40 5.31
C GLU A 67 -11.18 32.07 5.76
N ASN A 68 -9.86 32.04 5.91
CA ASN A 68 -9.17 30.86 6.44
C ASN A 68 -9.31 30.81 7.97
N GLY A 69 -10.23 29.96 8.45
CA GLY A 69 -10.44 29.74 9.88
C GLY A 69 -9.43 28.79 10.54
N GLY A 70 -8.43 28.30 9.80
CA GLY A 70 -7.38 27.45 10.34
C GLY A 70 -7.80 26.00 10.60
N LYS A 71 -7.15 25.36 11.59
CA LYS A 71 -7.45 24.00 12.04
C LYS A 71 -8.34 24.07 13.29
N GLU A 72 -9.39 23.26 13.34
CA GLU A 72 -10.32 23.22 14.47
C GLU A 72 -10.46 21.79 15.02
N GLY A 73 -10.63 21.67 16.34
CA GLY A 73 -10.66 20.39 17.05
C GLY A 73 -9.28 19.83 17.35
N GLN A 74 -9.25 18.62 17.90
CA GLN A 74 -8.02 17.88 18.16
C GLN A 74 -7.88 16.71 17.19
N ARG A 75 -6.65 16.41 16.80
CA ARG A 75 -6.37 15.22 16.01
C ARG A 75 -6.58 13.98 16.88
N LEU A 76 -7.38 13.05 16.37
CA LEU A 76 -7.56 11.74 16.98
C LEU A 76 -6.31 10.88 16.76
N SER A 77 -6.03 10.00 17.73
CA SER A 77 -5.12 8.89 17.51
C SER A 77 -5.63 7.94 16.43
N TYR A 78 -4.74 7.16 15.84
CA TYR A 78 -5.09 6.17 14.84
C TYR A 78 -6.07 5.10 15.39
N ALA A 79 -5.94 4.76 16.67
CA ALA A 79 -6.84 3.85 17.36
C ALA A 79 -8.27 4.42 17.42
N GLU A 80 -8.42 5.67 17.87
CA GLU A 80 -9.72 6.35 17.94
C GLU A 80 -10.34 6.56 16.55
N GLU A 81 -9.55 6.89 15.53
CA GLU A 81 -10.03 6.97 14.15
C GLU A 81 -10.60 5.63 13.67
N LEU A 82 -9.93 4.52 14.03
CA LEU A 82 -10.37 3.18 13.69
C LEU A 82 -11.64 2.78 14.45
N GLU A 83 -11.71 3.04 15.75
CA GLU A 83 -12.90 2.77 16.57
C GLU A 83 -14.11 3.52 16.03
N ARG A 84 -14.00 4.84 15.78
CA ARG A 84 -15.08 5.62 15.15
C ARG A 84 -15.49 5.06 13.80
N LYS A 85 -14.55 4.49 13.03
CA LYS A 85 -14.85 3.84 11.75
C LYS A 85 -15.60 2.51 11.96
N GLN A 86 -15.23 1.72 12.96
CA GLN A 86 -15.90 0.47 13.32
C GLN A 86 -17.32 0.75 13.83
N GLU A 87 -17.51 1.68 14.76
CA GLU A 87 -18.82 2.10 15.27
C GLU A 87 -19.74 2.58 14.13
N ARG A 88 -19.22 3.41 13.21
CA ARG A 88 -20.00 3.86 12.04
C ARG A 88 -20.37 2.72 11.11
N ALA A 89 -19.52 1.69 11.01
CA ALA A 89 -19.79 0.51 10.20
C ALA A 89 -20.82 -0.40 10.89
N GLU A 90 -20.73 -0.58 12.20
CA GLU A 90 -21.69 -1.33 13.02
C GLU A 90 -23.09 -0.69 12.97
N ALA A 91 -23.19 0.60 13.30
CA ALA A 91 -24.46 1.33 13.20
C ALA A 91 -25.05 1.31 11.77
N ARG A 92 -24.19 1.19 10.75
CA ARG A 92 -24.64 1.03 9.36
C ARG A 92 -25.15 -0.39 9.09
N ALA A 93 -24.50 -1.41 9.62
CA ALA A 93 -24.94 -2.79 9.53
C ALA A 93 -26.32 -2.97 10.16
N GLU A 94 -26.52 -2.50 11.39
CA GLU A 94 -27.80 -2.57 12.10
C GLU A 94 -28.96 -1.93 11.32
N ARG A 95 -28.71 -0.75 10.73
CA ARG A 95 -29.72 -0.09 9.90
C ARG A 95 -30.08 -0.91 8.67
N PHE A 96 -29.09 -1.52 8.01
CA PHE A 96 -29.34 -2.35 6.83
C PHE A 96 -30.01 -3.67 7.19
N GLU A 97 -29.69 -4.28 8.33
CA GLU A 97 -30.41 -5.44 8.85
C GLU A 97 -31.88 -5.09 9.10
N THR A 98 -32.15 -3.97 9.76
CA THR A 98 -33.51 -3.47 9.96
C THR A 98 -34.24 -3.26 8.63
N TYR A 99 -33.57 -2.70 7.61
CA TYR A 99 -34.16 -2.53 6.27
C TYR A 99 -34.41 -3.86 5.56
N SER A 100 -33.49 -4.81 5.72
CA SER A 100 -33.58 -6.16 5.15
C SER A 100 -34.77 -6.92 5.73
N GLU A 101 -34.90 -6.94 7.07
CA GLU A 101 -36.02 -7.58 7.77
C GLU A 101 -37.36 -6.95 7.41
N ASN A 102 -37.42 -5.61 7.35
CA ASN A 102 -38.64 -4.91 6.98
C ASN A 102 -39.04 -5.19 5.52
N ALA A 103 -38.09 -5.29 4.61
CA ALA A 103 -38.34 -5.67 3.22
C ALA A 103 -38.81 -7.13 3.12
N GLU A 104 -38.18 -8.04 3.86
CA GLU A 104 -38.60 -9.45 3.91
C GLU A 104 -40.03 -9.59 4.44
N LYS A 105 -40.36 -8.90 5.55
CA LYS A 105 -41.72 -8.87 6.12
C LYS A 105 -42.74 -8.37 5.09
N ARG A 106 -42.44 -7.31 4.34
CA ARG A 106 -43.30 -6.81 3.25
C ARG A 106 -43.42 -7.83 2.11
N GLY A 107 -42.32 -8.44 1.69
CA GLY A 107 -42.30 -9.49 0.66
C GLY A 107 -43.19 -10.67 1.03
N LYS A 108 -43.09 -11.14 2.28
CA LYS A 108 -43.91 -12.21 2.84
C LYS A 108 -45.40 -11.87 2.81
N VAL A 109 -45.78 -10.68 3.29
CA VAL A 109 -47.19 -10.21 3.28
C VAL A 109 -47.76 -10.05 1.86
N MET A 110 -46.91 -9.70 0.88
CA MET A 110 -47.34 -9.56 -0.51
C MET A 110 -47.50 -10.92 -1.20
N THR A 111 -46.57 -11.84 -0.96
CA THR A 111 -46.58 -13.18 -1.56
C THR A 111 -47.61 -14.11 -0.92
N SER A 112 -47.91 -13.93 0.37
CA SER A 112 -48.92 -14.74 1.08
C SER A 112 -50.34 -14.61 0.52
N ALA A 113 -50.61 -13.56 -0.28
CA ALA A 113 -51.87 -13.43 -1.00
C ALA A 113 -52.12 -14.60 -1.98
N LEU A 114 -51.07 -15.31 -2.40
CA LEU A 114 -51.13 -16.48 -3.27
C LEU A 114 -51.38 -17.79 -2.50
N ASP A 115 -51.12 -17.82 -1.19
CA ASP A 115 -51.17 -19.05 -0.37
C ASP A 115 -52.53 -19.78 -0.45
N PRO A 116 -53.70 -19.10 -0.44
CA PRO A 116 -55.00 -19.77 -0.56
C PRO A 116 -55.20 -20.52 -1.88
N TYR A 117 -54.46 -20.17 -2.93
CA TYR A 117 -54.58 -20.75 -4.26
C TYR A 117 -53.52 -21.83 -4.52
N ARG A 118 -52.69 -22.17 -3.54
CA ARG A 118 -51.68 -23.23 -3.68
C ARG A 118 -52.37 -24.57 -4.00
N GLY A 119 -52.01 -25.17 -5.13
CA GLY A 119 -52.59 -26.43 -5.60
C GLY A 119 -53.88 -26.28 -6.40
N ASP A 120 -54.47 -25.08 -6.48
CA ASP A 120 -55.61 -24.81 -7.36
C ASP A 120 -55.13 -24.53 -8.78
N ILE A 121 -54.90 -25.59 -9.56
CA ILE A 121 -54.45 -25.49 -10.95
C ILE A 121 -55.48 -24.72 -11.79
N ALA A 122 -56.78 -24.86 -11.52
CA ALA A 122 -57.83 -24.21 -12.27
C ALA A 122 -57.73 -22.69 -12.17
N PHE A 123 -57.41 -22.13 -10.99
CA PHE A 123 -57.18 -20.71 -10.82
C PHE A 123 -56.09 -20.16 -11.77
N PHE A 124 -54.99 -20.90 -11.90
CA PHE A 124 -53.83 -20.48 -12.71
C PHE A 124 -54.06 -20.67 -14.21
N THR A 125 -54.76 -21.71 -14.63
CA THR A 125 -54.81 -22.13 -16.04
C THR A 125 -56.15 -21.88 -16.71
N GLN A 126 -57.21 -21.50 -15.99
CA GLN A 126 -58.53 -21.29 -16.60
C GLN A 126 -58.44 -20.22 -17.70
N PRO A 127 -58.96 -20.51 -18.91
CA PRO A 127 -58.96 -19.55 -20.02
C PRO A 127 -59.90 -18.39 -19.73
N ILE A 128 -59.50 -17.19 -20.19
CA ILE A 128 -60.32 -15.99 -20.07
C ILE A 128 -61.16 -15.83 -21.33
N ILE A 129 -62.48 -15.77 -21.17
CA ILE A 129 -63.46 -15.62 -22.25
C ILE A 129 -63.66 -14.12 -22.49
N ALA A 130 -63.32 -13.65 -23.70
CA ALA A 130 -63.54 -12.28 -24.12
C ALA A 130 -65.05 -11.95 -24.15
N GLY A 131 -65.45 -10.79 -23.61
CA GLY A 131 -66.84 -10.34 -23.57
C GLY A 131 -67.70 -10.94 -22.44
N HIS A 132 -67.26 -11.99 -21.74
CA HIS A 132 -68.00 -12.55 -20.61
C HIS A 132 -67.64 -11.81 -19.31
N SER A 133 -68.61 -11.09 -18.72
CA SER A 133 -68.40 -10.20 -17.56
C SER A 133 -67.72 -10.89 -16.38
N GLY A 134 -68.14 -12.10 -16.00
CA GLY A 134 -67.54 -12.86 -14.91
C GLY A 134 -66.11 -13.34 -15.19
N SER A 135 -65.79 -13.65 -16.46
CA SER A 135 -64.45 -14.10 -16.84
C SER A 135 -63.46 -12.94 -16.87
N GLN A 136 -63.92 -11.76 -17.30
CA GLN A 136 -63.16 -10.51 -17.27
C GLN A 136 -62.90 -10.02 -15.83
N ALA A 137 -63.88 -10.15 -14.93
CA ALA A 137 -63.70 -9.83 -13.52
C ALA A 137 -62.65 -10.73 -12.85
N PHE A 138 -62.71 -12.04 -13.12
CA PHE A 138 -61.73 -13.01 -12.67
C PHE A 138 -60.32 -12.71 -13.20
N ALA A 139 -60.19 -12.40 -14.51
CA ALA A 139 -58.91 -12.01 -15.10
C ALA A 139 -58.27 -10.82 -14.37
N ARG A 140 -59.03 -9.76 -14.10
CA ARG A 140 -58.56 -8.57 -13.37
C ARG A 140 -58.14 -8.90 -11.93
N GLN A 141 -58.87 -9.79 -11.26
CA GLN A 141 -58.50 -10.23 -9.91
C GLN A 141 -57.16 -10.99 -9.94
N ARG A 142 -56.99 -11.92 -10.88
CA ARG A 142 -55.77 -12.70 -11.06
C ARG A 142 -54.57 -11.83 -11.41
N GLU A 143 -54.74 -10.84 -12.29
CA GLU A 143 -53.69 -9.87 -12.62
C GLU A 143 -53.28 -9.02 -11.41
N ARG A 144 -54.24 -8.53 -10.62
CA ARG A 144 -53.93 -7.79 -9.37
C ARG A 144 -53.14 -8.65 -8.39
N LEU A 145 -53.51 -9.92 -8.28
CA LEU A 145 -52.80 -10.88 -7.43
C LEU A 145 -51.36 -11.08 -7.92
N TYR A 146 -51.16 -11.37 -9.21
CA TYR A 146 -49.83 -11.52 -9.80
C TYR A 146 -48.98 -10.26 -9.66
N ALA A 147 -49.54 -9.08 -9.91
CA ALA A 147 -48.84 -7.82 -9.72
C ALA A 147 -48.41 -7.61 -8.26
N ARG A 148 -49.24 -8.01 -7.29
CA ARG A 148 -48.90 -7.97 -5.86
C ARG A 148 -47.78 -8.95 -5.51
N VAL A 149 -47.86 -10.19 -6.00
CA VAL A 149 -46.82 -11.22 -5.80
C VAL A 149 -45.49 -10.79 -6.42
N HIS A 150 -45.52 -10.24 -7.63
CA HIS A 150 -44.33 -9.72 -8.30
C HIS A 150 -43.67 -8.60 -7.48
N LYS A 151 -44.46 -7.66 -6.93
CA LYS A 151 -43.93 -6.66 -5.99
C LYS A 151 -43.33 -7.30 -4.73
N GLY A 152 -43.91 -8.40 -4.25
CA GLY A 152 -43.35 -9.19 -3.17
C GLY A 152 -41.96 -9.76 -3.49
N PHE A 153 -41.75 -10.27 -4.71
CA PHE A 153 -40.42 -10.70 -5.16
C PHE A 153 -39.42 -9.55 -5.26
N GLU A 154 -39.84 -8.36 -5.71
CA GLU A 154 -38.98 -7.17 -5.68
C GLU A 154 -38.58 -6.78 -4.25
N GLU A 155 -39.49 -6.90 -3.27
CA GLU A 155 -39.16 -6.65 -1.86
C GLU A 155 -38.18 -7.70 -1.31
N TYR A 156 -38.28 -8.97 -1.71
CA TYR A 156 -37.26 -9.97 -1.36
C TYR A 156 -35.88 -9.63 -1.95
N ARG A 157 -35.81 -9.20 -3.20
CA ARG A 157 -34.53 -8.74 -3.80
C ARG A 157 -33.95 -7.54 -3.05
N LYS A 158 -34.79 -6.60 -2.58
CA LYS A 158 -34.34 -5.50 -1.73
C LYS A 158 -33.82 -6.00 -0.38
N SER A 159 -34.48 -7.00 0.20
CA SER A 159 -34.03 -7.63 1.45
C SER A 159 -32.64 -8.23 1.29
N GLU A 160 -32.40 -9.01 0.24
CA GLU A 160 -31.08 -9.57 -0.08
C GLU A 160 -30.03 -8.48 -0.30
N TYR A 161 -30.37 -7.42 -1.05
CA TYR A 161 -29.47 -6.28 -1.25
C TYR A 161 -29.05 -5.63 0.07
N PHE A 162 -29.99 -5.40 0.99
CA PHE A 162 -29.65 -4.81 2.28
C PHE A 162 -28.88 -5.80 3.18
N ALA A 163 -29.17 -7.10 3.11
CA ALA A 163 -28.43 -8.11 3.84
C ALA A 163 -26.95 -8.16 3.41
N ASP A 164 -26.67 -8.13 2.11
CA ASP A 164 -25.30 -8.08 1.57
C ASP A 164 -24.55 -6.80 2.01
N ARG A 165 -25.24 -5.65 2.00
CA ARG A 165 -24.70 -4.39 2.50
C ARG A 165 -24.41 -4.42 4.00
N ALA A 166 -25.26 -5.08 4.79
CA ALA A 166 -25.03 -5.27 6.21
C ALA A 166 -23.81 -6.16 6.46
N ALA A 167 -23.69 -7.28 5.75
CA ALA A 167 -22.56 -8.20 5.86
C ALA A 167 -21.22 -7.49 5.55
N THR A 168 -21.18 -6.68 4.49
CA THR A 168 -19.99 -5.88 4.15
C THR A 168 -19.64 -4.88 5.25
N ALA A 169 -20.65 -4.23 5.85
CA ALA A 169 -20.45 -3.28 6.93
C ALA A 169 -19.95 -3.98 8.21
N ARG A 170 -20.50 -5.14 8.56
CA ARG A 170 -20.02 -5.96 9.68
C ARG A 170 -18.58 -6.42 9.49
N ALA A 171 -18.20 -6.86 8.29
CA ALA A 171 -16.82 -7.24 8.00
C ALA A 171 -15.84 -6.07 8.21
N THR A 172 -16.29 -4.84 7.97
CA THR A 172 -15.50 -3.63 8.25
C THR A 172 -15.38 -3.37 9.76
N ALA A 173 -16.46 -3.58 10.51
CA ALA A 173 -16.48 -3.41 11.96
C ALA A 173 -15.61 -4.44 12.70
N ASP A 174 -15.67 -5.72 12.30
CA ASP A 174 -14.90 -6.82 12.92
C ASP A 174 -13.37 -6.63 12.80
N ALA A 175 -12.90 -5.95 11.76
CA ALA A 175 -11.49 -5.66 11.54
C ALA A 175 -10.53 -6.87 11.69
N SER A 176 -11.00 -8.09 11.37
CA SER A 176 -10.23 -9.36 11.51
C SER A 176 -8.86 -9.38 10.84
N GLN A 177 -8.59 -8.48 9.90
CA GLN A 177 -7.25 -8.28 9.34
C GLN A 177 -6.19 -7.93 10.39
N LEU A 178 -6.56 -7.28 11.50
CA LEU A 178 -5.65 -6.97 12.60
C LEU A 178 -5.20 -8.21 13.37
N LYS A 179 -5.89 -9.34 13.21
CA LYS A 179 -5.49 -10.63 13.79
C LYS A 179 -4.53 -11.42 12.87
N LYS A 180 -4.19 -10.88 11.69
CA LYS A 180 -3.37 -11.57 10.68
C LYS A 180 -1.91 -11.09 10.75
N PRO A 181 -0.95 -11.97 11.12
CA PRO A 181 0.47 -11.58 11.24
C PRO A 181 1.06 -10.95 9.98
N ILE A 182 0.76 -11.52 8.81
CA ILE A 182 1.27 -11.00 7.52
C ILE A 182 0.78 -9.58 7.25
N TYR A 183 -0.48 -9.28 7.58
CA TYR A 183 -1.06 -7.96 7.38
C TYR A 183 -0.36 -6.93 8.26
N LEU A 184 -0.25 -7.22 9.56
CA LEU A 184 0.43 -6.34 10.51
C LEU A 184 1.90 -6.12 10.16
N HIS A 185 2.63 -7.19 9.82
CA HIS A 185 4.02 -7.07 9.37
C HIS A 185 4.16 -6.12 8.18
N ASN A 186 3.29 -6.24 7.17
CA ASN A 186 3.34 -5.39 6.00
C ASN A 186 3.01 -3.93 6.34
N ARG A 187 2.04 -3.69 7.23
CA ARG A 187 1.74 -2.35 7.74
C ARG A 187 2.93 -1.77 8.50
N ILE A 188 3.45 -2.45 9.51
CA ILE A 188 4.64 -2.04 10.26
C ILE A 188 5.79 -1.67 9.31
N LYS A 189 6.03 -2.47 8.26
CA LYS A 189 7.04 -2.18 7.24
C LYS A 189 6.72 -0.91 6.43
N GLU A 190 5.49 -0.71 6.00
CA GLU A 190 5.03 0.50 5.30
C GLU A 190 5.23 1.74 6.16
N GLN A 191 4.76 1.72 7.41
CA GLN A 191 4.88 2.83 8.37
C GLN A 191 6.34 3.19 8.64
N ASN A 192 7.20 2.20 8.91
CA ASN A 192 8.65 2.43 9.09
C ASN A 192 9.28 3.10 7.84
N ALA A 193 8.90 2.66 6.64
CA ALA A 193 9.43 3.24 5.40
C ALA A 193 8.94 4.69 5.18
N LEU A 194 7.71 5.02 5.62
CA LEU A 194 7.18 6.37 5.56
C LEU A 194 7.85 7.30 6.57
N ILE A 195 8.01 6.86 7.83
CA ILE A 195 8.72 7.62 8.88
C ILE A 195 10.12 7.96 8.40
N LYS A 196 10.87 6.97 7.90
CA LYS A 196 12.23 7.20 7.35
C LYS A 196 12.27 8.21 6.21
N LYS A 197 11.23 8.26 5.37
CA LYS A 197 11.14 9.28 4.30
C LYS A 197 10.87 10.67 4.87
N LEU A 198 9.99 10.78 5.87
CA LEU A 198 9.69 12.04 6.53
C LEU A 198 10.91 12.59 7.26
N GLU A 199 11.66 11.74 7.98
CA GLU A 199 12.96 12.10 8.57
C GLU A 199 13.93 12.67 7.54
N GLY A 200 14.04 12.01 6.37
CA GLY A 200 14.87 12.51 5.27
C GLY A 200 14.42 13.87 4.75
N TYR A 201 13.11 14.08 4.59
CA TYR A 201 12.57 15.37 4.17
C TYR A 201 12.81 16.48 5.20
N ILE A 202 12.65 16.16 6.50
CA ILE A 202 12.94 17.10 7.58
C ILE A 202 14.41 17.52 7.53
N ALA A 203 15.34 16.56 7.44
CA ALA A 203 16.76 16.85 7.32
C ALA A 203 17.09 17.70 6.07
N ASP A 204 16.46 17.42 4.92
CA ASP A 204 16.63 18.21 3.71
C ASP A 204 16.12 19.66 3.89
N TYR A 205 14.99 19.83 4.57
CA TYR A 205 14.43 21.15 4.86
C TYR A 205 15.27 21.92 5.89
N GLU A 206 15.76 21.27 6.95
CA GLU A 206 16.66 21.87 7.94
C GLU A 206 17.97 22.34 7.28
N ASN A 207 18.56 21.52 6.40
CA ASN A 207 19.73 21.92 5.62
C ASN A 207 19.44 23.11 4.71
N THR A 208 18.23 23.19 4.15
CA THR A 208 17.79 24.33 3.33
C THR A 208 17.61 25.59 4.18
N LEU A 209 17.01 25.46 5.36
CA LEU A 209 16.83 26.54 6.31
C LEU A 209 18.18 27.12 6.74
N TYR A 210 19.13 26.25 7.11
CA TYR A 210 20.50 26.64 7.45
C TYR A 210 21.16 27.47 6.34
N LYS A 211 21.03 27.06 5.07
CA LYS A 211 21.58 27.82 3.92
C LYS A 211 20.95 29.20 3.80
N ILE A 212 19.63 29.30 3.97
CA ILE A 212 18.91 30.58 3.91
C ILE A 212 19.38 31.51 5.05
N GLU A 213 19.56 30.97 6.26
CA GLU A 213 20.06 31.72 7.43
C GLU A 213 21.50 32.21 7.23
N GLN A 214 22.33 31.47 6.50
CA GLN A 214 23.68 31.90 6.08
C GLN A 214 23.66 32.94 4.95
N GLY A 215 22.49 33.37 4.47
CA GLY A 215 22.33 34.37 3.43
C GLY A 215 22.34 33.81 2.00
N GLU A 216 22.27 32.49 1.80
CA GLU A 216 22.17 31.89 0.47
C GLU A 216 20.75 32.02 -0.10
N ALA A 217 20.63 32.54 -1.32
CA ALA A 217 19.36 32.62 -2.03
C ALA A 217 18.99 31.27 -2.68
N VAL A 218 18.39 30.36 -1.89
CA VAL A 218 17.92 29.06 -2.39
C VAL A 218 16.63 29.24 -3.20
N LYS A 219 16.59 28.70 -4.42
CA LYS A 219 15.45 28.78 -5.33
C LYS A 219 14.77 27.42 -5.48
N ASN A 220 13.46 27.44 -5.67
CA ASN A 220 12.70 26.24 -6.02
C ASN A 220 12.83 25.91 -7.52
N TYR A 221 12.23 24.79 -7.96
CA TYR A 221 12.22 24.37 -9.38
C TYR A 221 11.62 25.43 -10.34
N LYS A 222 10.75 26.30 -9.85
CA LYS A 222 10.14 27.40 -10.64
C LYS A 222 11.00 28.68 -10.63
N GLY A 223 12.15 28.68 -9.96
CA GLY A 223 13.05 29.81 -9.83
C GLY A 223 12.65 30.84 -8.76
N GLU A 224 11.60 30.58 -7.98
CA GLU A 224 11.17 31.46 -6.88
C GLU A 224 12.10 31.28 -5.66
N ILE A 225 12.44 32.38 -4.99
CA ILE A 225 13.24 32.35 -3.77
C ILE A 225 12.42 31.73 -2.64
N LEU A 226 13.01 30.78 -1.92
CA LEU A 226 12.39 30.15 -0.76
C LEU A 226 12.53 31.07 0.46
N THR A 227 11.42 31.33 1.15
CA THR A 227 11.41 32.08 2.41
C THR A 227 11.58 31.13 3.59
N THR A 228 12.13 31.63 4.70
CA THR A 228 12.28 30.89 5.96
C THR A 228 10.93 30.35 6.44
N GLU A 229 9.91 31.21 6.52
CA GLU A 229 8.54 30.85 6.94
C GLU A 229 7.95 29.69 6.12
N ARG A 230 8.24 29.64 4.82
CA ARG A 230 7.75 28.56 3.95
C ARG A 230 8.41 27.21 4.29
N ILE A 231 9.70 27.23 4.62
CA ILE A 231 10.45 26.03 4.98
C ILE A 231 10.09 25.56 6.39
N GLU A 232 9.99 26.47 7.35
CA GLU A 232 9.52 26.17 8.71
C GLU A 232 8.13 25.52 8.69
N LYS A 233 7.20 26.08 7.91
CA LYS A 233 5.88 25.48 7.72
C LYS A 233 5.95 24.11 7.05
N ALA A 234 6.91 23.87 6.15
CA ALA A 234 7.10 22.55 5.53
C ALA A 234 7.62 21.53 6.55
N ILE A 235 8.54 21.94 7.43
CA ILE A 235 9.07 21.13 8.54
C ILE A 235 7.94 20.77 9.51
N GLU A 236 7.18 21.77 9.98
CA GLU A 236 6.03 21.57 10.88
C GLU A 236 5.02 20.56 10.30
N ASN A 237 4.64 20.73 9.03
CA ASN A 237 3.75 19.78 8.35
C ASN A 237 4.33 18.36 8.22
N CYS A 238 5.66 18.21 8.13
CA CYS A 238 6.30 16.90 8.11
C CYS A 238 6.33 16.27 9.49
N ILE A 239 6.59 17.05 10.54
CA ILE A 239 6.56 16.61 11.93
C ILE A 239 5.16 16.14 12.31
N GLU A 240 4.12 16.94 12.06
CA GLU A 240 2.73 16.53 12.34
C GLU A 240 2.33 15.23 11.62
N LYS A 241 2.84 15.00 10.40
CA LYS A 241 2.61 13.74 9.67
C LYS A 241 3.39 12.59 10.28
N MET A 242 4.62 12.84 10.70
CA MET A 242 5.50 11.85 11.30
C MET A 242 4.95 11.37 12.63
N GLU A 243 4.48 12.28 13.50
CA GLU A 243 3.84 11.96 14.78
C GLU A 243 2.68 10.98 14.61
N TYR A 244 1.84 11.18 13.58
CA TYR A 244 0.74 10.26 13.29
C TYR A 244 1.19 8.93 12.72
N GLU A 245 2.18 8.90 11.84
CA GLU A 245 2.70 7.62 11.34
C GLU A 245 3.40 6.84 12.47
N ILE A 246 3.97 7.53 13.47
CA ILE A 246 4.52 6.93 14.69
C ILE A 246 3.39 6.35 15.56
N ASP A 247 2.33 7.11 15.83
CA ASP A 247 1.16 6.63 16.59
C ASP A 247 0.54 5.39 15.92
N LYS A 248 0.37 5.44 14.59
CA LYS A 248 -0.10 4.31 13.79
C LYS A 248 0.85 3.12 13.79
N LEU A 249 2.16 3.35 13.79
CA LEU A 249 3.17 2.29 13.94
C LEU A 249 3.03 1.61 15.31
N ALA A 250 2.93 2.40 16.38
CA ALA A 250 2.76 1.90 17.74
C ALA A 250 1.48 1.07 17.88
N PHE A 251 0.37 1.54 17.29
CA PHE A 251 -0.87 0.76 17.22
C PHE A 251 -0.66 -0.62 16.56
N PHE A 252 -0.04 -0.67 15.37
CA PHE A 252 0.16 -1.95 14.68
C PHE A 252 1.15 -2.87 15.41
N GLN A 253 2.14 -2.31 16.10
CA GLN A 253 3.04 -3.08 16.95
C GLN A 253 2.30 -3.68 18.14
N ASN A 254 1.45 -2.92 18.83
CA ASN A 254 0.61 -3.43 19.91
C ASN A 254 -0.29 -4.57 19.43
N CYS A 255 -0.97 -4.42 18.28
CA CYS A 255 -1.76 -5.52 17.70
C CYS A 255 -0.90 -6.75 17.37
N MET A 256 0.37 -6.55 16.97
CA MET A 256 1.28 -7.64 16.65
C MET A 256 1.71 -8.38 17.91
N ASP A 257 1.93 -7.65 19.00
CA ASP A 257 2.29 -8.21 20.29
C ASP A 257 1.11 -8.96 20.93
N GLU A 258 -0.12 -8.45 20.79
CA GLU A 258 -1.34 -9.12 21.23
C GLU A 258 -1.56 -10.49 20.59
N ILE A 259 -1.17 -10.67 19.32
CA ILE A 259 -1.23 -11.98 18.66
C ILE A 259 -0.01 -12.87 18.93
N GLY A 260 0.88 -12.45 19.83
CA GLY A 260 2.07 -13.20 20.27
C GLY A 260 3.32 -12.95 19.40
N GLY A 261 3.33 -11.88 18.61
CA GLY A 261 4.47 -11.48 17.79
C GLY A 261 4.78 -12.44 16.64
N ASN A 262 5.95 -12.25 16.02
CA ASN A 262 6.44 -13.17 14.99
C ASN A 262 7.02 -14.43 15.62
N LYS A 263 6.36 -15.57 15.40
CA LYS A 263 6.82 -16.88 15.88
C LYS A 263 8.17 -17.30 15.28
N PHE A 264 8.46 -16.84 14.07
CA PHE A 264 9.64 -17.21 13.31
C PHE A 264 10.48 -15.99 12.99
N GLY A 265 11.79 -16.20 12.92
CA GLY A 265 12.77 -15.20 12.56
C GLY A 265 14.05 -15.85 12.06
N ARG A 266 15.04 -15.02 11.75
CA ARG A 266 16.34 -15.47 11.24
C ARG A 266 17.07 -16.42 12.18
N GLU A 267 16.84 -16.30 13.48
CA GLU A 267 17.47 -17.14 14.51
C GLU A 267 16.93 -18.58 14.48
N ASN A 268 15.65 -18.74 14.16
CA ASN A 268 14.94 -20.02 14.29
C ASN A 268 14.66 -20.71 12.94
N ILE A 269 14.87 -20.00 11.82
CA ILE A 269 14.69 -20.55 10.46
C ILE A 269 16.03 -20.59 9.74
N LYS A 270 16.42 -21.79 9.32
CA LYS A 270 17.69 -22.02 8.61
C LYS A 270 17.45 -22.48 7.17
N VAL A 271 18.51 -22.35 6.36
CA VAL A 271 18.53 -22.85 4.98
C VAL A 271 18.44 -24.37 4.99
N GLY A 272 17.62 -24.93 4.11
CA GLY A 272 17.33 -26.36 4.04
C GLY A 272 16.08 -26.80 4.80
N TYR A 273 15.53 -25.96 5.69
CA TYR A 273 14.31 -26.30 6.40
C TYR A 273 13.13 -26.43 5.43
N VAL A 274 12.25 -27.40 5.69
CA VAL A 274 10.95 -27.50 5.05
C VAL A 274 9.93 -26.89 6.00
N VAL A 275 9.26 -25.85 5.54
CA VAL A 275 8.27 -25.10 6.31
C VAL A 275 6.92 -25.11 5.60
N LYS A 276 5.86 -24.88 6.36
CA LYS A 276 4.53 -24.61 5.82
C LYS A 276 4.33 -23.10 5.70
N ILE A 277 4.07 -22.62 4.49
CA ILE A 277 3.72 -21.23 4.22
C ILE A 277 2.23 -21.14 3.97
N ALA A 278 1.55 -20.18 4.61
CA ALA A 278 0.08 -20.10 4.65
C ALA A 278 -0.59 -20.18 3.26
N ARG A 279 0.02 -19.58 2.24
CA ARG A 279 -0.51 -19.54 0.87
C ARG A 279 -0.16 -20.76 0.02
N TRP A 280 0.98 -21.40 0.26
CA TRP A 280 1.58 -22.37 -0.68
C TRP A 280 1.74 -23.78 -0.09
N GLY A 281 1.49 -23.97 1.20
CA GLY A 281 1.73 -25.24 1.86
C GLY A 281 3.23 -25.52 2.01
N ARG A 282 3.69 -26.68 1.55
CA ARG A 282 5.04 -27.20 1.81
C ARG A 282 6.11 -26.50 0.95
N CYS A 283 7.10 -25.90 1.60
CA CYS A 283 8.13 -25.09 0.94
C CYS A 283 9.52 -25.33 1.56
N LEU A 284 10.55 -25.41 0.71
CA LEU A 284 11.96 -25.53 1.12
C LEU A 284 12.61 -24.14 1.22
N ILE A 285 13.22 -23.82 2.35
CA ILE A 285 13.96 -22.57 2.54
C ILE A 285 15.29 -22.59 1.80
N LEU A 286 15.49 -21.65 0.88
CA LEU A 286 16.72 -21.47 0.12
C LEU A 286 17.64 -20.41 0.75
N THR A 287 17.07 -19.32 1.26
CA THR A 287 17.80 -18.26 1.95
C THR A 287 16.97 -17.68 3.09
N ALA A 288 17.66 -17.28 4.17
CA ALA A 288 17.09 -16.60 5.33
C ALA A 288 17.74 -15.21 5.44
N GLY A 289 17.02 -14.17 5.02
CA GLY A 289 17.44 -12.77 5.13
C GLY A 289 17.12 -12.18 6.50
N PRO A 290 17.43 -10.90 6.74
CA PRO A 290 17.10 -10.26 8.02
C PRO A 290 15.59 -10.12 8.24
N VAL A 291 14.80 -9.90 7.18
CA VAL A 291 13.35 -9.64 7.28
C VAL A 291 12.50 -10.68 6.54
N ASN A 292 13.03 -11.23 5.44
CA ASN A 292 12.29 -12.15 4.57
C ASN A 292 13.05 -13.45 4.36
N VAL A 293 12.33 -14.49 3.97
CA VAL A 293 12.86 -15.78 3.51
C VAL A 293 12.57 -15.98 2.04
N THR A 294 13.51 -16.57 1.32
CA THR A 294 13.28 -17.07 -0.04
C THR A 294 13.14 -18.58 0.02
N TYR A 295 12.10 -19.09 -0.64
CA TYR A 295 11.73 -20.50 -0.57
C TYR A 295 11.32 -21.04 -1.94
N LYS A 296 11.39 -22.37 -2.07
CA LYS A 296 10.92 -23.12 -3.23
C LYS A 296 9.67 -23.91 -2.85
N ILE A 297 8.59 -23.75 -3.62
CA ILE A 297 7.36 -24.52 -3.46
C ILE A 297 7.63 -25.97 -3.85
N LEU A 298 7.28 -26.92 -2.97
CA LEU A 298 7.52 -28.35 -3.21
C LEU A 298 6.32 -29.03 -3.85
N ASP A 299 5.10 -28.65 -3.45
CA ASP A 299 3.89 -29.38 -3.79
C ASP A 299 2.89 -28.50 -4.59
N GLY A 300 2.00 -29.13 -5.36
CA GLY A 300 0.92 -28.46 -6.09
C GLY A 300 1.31 -27.89 -7.46
N GLY A 301 0.37 -27.19 -8.12
CA GLY A 301 0.53 -26.69 -9.49
C GLY A 301 1.60 -25.61 -9.69
N ALA A 302 2.06 -24.98 -8.60
CA ALA A 302 3.16 -24.01 -8.59
C ALA A 302 4.49 -24.62 -8.11
N SER A 303 4.57 -25.95 -7.99
CA SER A 303 5.78 -26.66 -7.58
C SER A 303 6.97 -26.26 -8.46
N GLY A 304 8.12 -26.06 -7.82
CA GLY A 304 9.33 -25.54 -8.46
C GLY A 304 9.47 -24.02 -8.44
N GLY A 305 8.38 -23.27 -8.21
CA GLY A 305 8.40 -21.82 -8.10
C GLY A 305 9.24 -21.32 -6.92
N ILE A 306 10.02 -20.26 -7.14
CA ILE A 306 10.86 -19.62 -6.12
C ILE A 306 10.29 -18.25 -5.80
N LEU A 307 9.90 -18.04 -4.54
CA LEU A 307 9.25 -16.80 -4.07
C LEU A 307 9.90 -16.31 -2.78
N THR A 308 9.51 -15.10 -2.36
CA THR A 308 10.00 -14.47 -1.12
C THR A 308 8.84 -13.93 -0.32
N ASP A 309 8.81 -14.25 0.97
CA ASP A 309 7.80 -13.77 1.93
C ASP A 309 8.44 -13.38 3.27
N PRO A 310 7.75 -12.56 4.09
CA PRO A 310 8.19 -12.30 5.46
C PRO A 310 8.10 -13.56 6.33
N TYR A 311 8.87 -13.60 7.42
CA TYR A 311 8.80 -14.71 8.39
C TYR A 311 7.39 -14.94 8.96
N ALA A 312 6.58 -13.88 9.05
CA ALA A 312 5.18 -13.92 9.46
C ALA A 312 4.29 -14.84 8.58
N ALA A 313 4.74 -15.22 7.37
CA ALA A 313 4.01 -16.10 6.47
C ALA A 313 4.22 -17.60 6.79
N ILE A 314 5.23 -17.93 7.60
CA ILE A 314 5.50 -19.29 8.05
C ILE A 314 4.50 -19.65 9.14
N VAL A 315 3.79 -20.77 8.94
CA VAL A 315 2.80 -21.30 9.88
C VAL A 315 3.46 -22.25 10.87
N GLU A 316 4.29 -23.16 10.37
CA GLU A 316 4.99 -24.18 11.14
C GLU A 316 6.23 -24.70 10.41
N ILE A 317 7.18 -25.26 11.16
CA ILE A 317 8.33 -25.98 10.63
C ILE A 317 7.93 -27.46 10.53
N LEU A 318 8.09 -28.05 9.35
CA LEU A 318 7.74 -29.45 9.09
C LEU A 318 8.97 -30.36 9.19
N GLU A 319 10.10 -29.91 8.63
CA GLU A 319 11.37 -30.65 8.69
C GLU A 319 12.54 -29.68 8.91
N ALA A 320 13.37 -29.95 9.92
CA ALA A 320 14.53 -29.14 10.27
C ALA A 320 15.83 -29.71 9.69
N ASN A 321 15.84 -29.96 8.38
CA ASN A 321 17.02 -30.50 7.69
C ASN A 321 17.98 -29.35 7.37
N GLU A 322 19.04 -29.16 8.18
CA GLU A 322 20.06 -28.15 7.92
C GLU A 322 20.93 -28.56 6.73
N ILE A 323 20.64 -28.00 5.55
CA ILE A 323 21.57 -28.07 4.43
C ILE A 323 22.61 -26.97 4.71
N LYS A 324 23.77 -27.37 5.23
CA LYS A 324 24.93 -26.47 5.27
C LYS A 324 25.15 -26.01 3.83
N LYS A 325 24.97 -24.71 3.62
CA LYS A 325 25.26 -24.08 2.34
C LYS A 325 26.72 -24.36 2.05
N GLU A 326 27.01 -25.35 1.20
CA GLU A 326 28.30 -25.47 0.56
C GLU A 326 28.41 -24.21 -0.31
N THR A 327 28.88 -23.12 0.29
CA THR A 327 29.51 -22.06 -0.48
C THR A 327 30.63 -22.76 -1.21
N SER A 328 30.40 -23.08 -2.50
CA SER A 328 31.45 -23.39 -3.44
C SER A 328 32.52 -22.33 -3.21
N LYS A 329 33.59 -22.67 -2.49
CA LYS A 329 34.68 -21.73 -2.21
C LYS A 329 35.18 -21.35 -3.59
N VAL A 330 34.88 -20.13 -3.99
CA VAL A 330 35.40 -19.58 -5.23
C VAL A 330 36.87 -19.38 -4.96
N GLU A 331 37.71 -20.29 -5.46
CA GLU A 331 39.16 -20.17 -5.33
C GLU A 331 39.61 -18.87 -5.97
N ASN A 332 40.51 -18.16 -5.29
CA ASN A 332 41.03 -16.90 -5.79
C ASN A 332 41.95 -17.17 -6.99
N PRO A 333 41.61 -16.73 -8.23
CA PRO A 333 42.40 -17.04 -9.41
C PRO A 333 43.62 -16.11 -9.58
N TYR A 334 43.81 -15.14 -8.68
CA TYR A 334 44.81 -14.07 -8.83
C TYR A 334 45.96 -14.21 -7.82
N GLN A 335 47.14 -13.79 -8.26
CA GLN A 335 48.36 -13.69 -7.44
C GLN A 335 48.79 -12.23 -7.28
N VAL A 336 49.60 -11.97 -6.25
CA VAL A 336 50.20 -10.63 -6.05
C VAL A 336 51.10 -10.32 -7.25
N GLY A 337 50.91 -9.14 -7.86
CA GLY A 337 51.60 -8.72 -9.07
C GLY A 337 50.79 -8.89 -10.36
N ASP A 338 49.69 -9.66 -10.34
CA ASP A 338 48.81 -9.81 -11.51
C ASP A 338 48.23 -8.46 -11.94
N ILE A 339 48.07 -8.28 -13.26
CA ILE A 339 47.46 -7.08 -13.83
C ILE A 339 46.07 -7.42 -14.34
N LEU A 340 45.07 -6.65 -13.92
CA LEU A 340 43.69 -6.79 -14.34
C LEU A 340 43.27 -5.57 -15.16
N CYS A 341 42.75 -5.81 -16.36
CA CYS A 341 42.42 -4.80 -17.34
C CYS A 341 40.92 -4.75 -17.64
N ASN A 342 40.42 -3.53 -17.83
CA ASN A 342 39.12 -3.24 -18.42
C ASN A 342 39.31 -2.86 -19.89
N TYR A 343 38.64 -3.56 -20.80
CA TYR A 343 38.70 -3.33 -22.24
C TYR A 343 37.50 -2.51 -22.74
N GLY A 344 37.71 -1.66 -23.75
CA GLY A 344 36.63 -0.90 -24.38
C GLY A 344 35.60 -1.75 -25.14
N VAL A 345 34.37 -1.25 -25.24
CA VAL A 345 33.29 -1.89 -26.03
C VAL A 345 33.58 -1.69 -27.52
N GLY A 346 33.69 -2.77 -28.29
CA GLY A 346 33.90 -2.69 -29.74
C GLY A 346 34.89 -3.69 -30.32
N GLY A 347 35.48 -4.58 -29.52
CA GLY A 347 36.24 -5.71 -30.03
C GLY A 347 37.52 -5.31 -30.79
N ASN A 348 38.47 -4.68 -30.10
CA ASN A 348 39.89 -5.10 -30.11
C ASN A 348 40.73 -4.22 -29.17
N LYS A 349 41.37 -4.88 -28.21
CA LYS A 349 42.61 -4.54 -27.49
C LYS A 349 42.79 -3.20 -26.76
N TYR A 350 41.91 -2.19 -26.83
CA TYR A 350 42.16 -0.94 -26.08
C TYR A 350 41.91 -1.11 -24.57
N ILE A 351 42.98 -0.96 -23.77
CA ILE A 351 42.96 -0.99 -22.30
C ILE A 351 42.50 0.38 -21.79
N ARG A 352 41.26 0.45 -21.29
CA ARG A 352 40.71 1.69 -20.72
C ARG A 352 41.27 1.98 -19.35
N ARG A 353 41.44 0.94 -18.53
CA ARG A 353 41.98 1.00 -17.17
C ARG A 353 42.71 -0.29 -16.86
N ALA A 354 43.83 -0.18 -16.16
CA ALA A 354 44.60 -1.30 -15.66
C ALA A 354 44.84 -1.16 -14.16
N TYR A 355 44.84 -2.29 -13.47
CA TYR A 355 45.03 -2.39 -12.03
C TYR A 355 46.06 -3.46 -11.73
N GLN A 356 46.96 -3.19 -10.79
CA GLN A 356 47.89 -4.20 -10.28
C GLN A 356 47.37 -4.75 -8.94
N VAL A 357 47.45 -6.07 -8.77
CA VAL A 357 47.11 -6.76 -7.53
C VAL A 357 48.25 -6.59 -6.53
N ILE A 358 47.97 -5.91 -5.41
CA ILE A 358 48.96 -5.64 -4.35
C ILE A 358 48.89 -6.68 -3.25
N LYS A 359 47.68 -7.19 -2.97
CA LYS A 359 47.46 -8.17 -1.93
C LYS A 359 46.30 -9.07 -2.31
N THR A 360 46.45 -10.36 -2.08
CA THR A 360 45.39 -11.36 -2.26
C THR A 360 44.89 -11.84 -0.91
N THR A 361 43.60 -12.17 -0.84
CA THR A 361 42.96 -12.89 0.27
C THR A 361 42.13 -14.02 -0.31
N ASP A 362 41.75 -15.01 0.51
CA ASP A 362 40.96 -16.16 0.03
C ASP A 362 39.66 -15.77 -0.69
N THR A 363 39.10 -14.60 -0.38
CA THR A 363 37.81 -14.14 -0.92
C THR A 363 37.91 -12.85 -1.75
N GLY A 364 39.11 -12.31 -2.00
CA GLY A 364 39.25 -10.98 -2.57
C GLY A 364 40.68 -10.58 -2.95
N VAL A 365 40.80 -9.38 -3.54
CA VAL A 365 42.09 -8.77 -3.92
C VAL A 365 42.09 -7.27 -3.63
N LYS A 366 43.26 -6.72 -3.29
CA LYS A 366 43.51 -5.27 -3.27
C LYS A 366 44.12 -4.86 -4.60
N LEU A 367 43.48 -3.90 -5.25
CA LEU A 367 43.86 -3.39 -6.56
C LEU A 367 44.29 -1.92 -6.44
N GLN A 368 45.36 -1.53 -7.12
CA GLN A 368 45.71 -0.13 -7.30
C GLN A 368 45.90 0.15 -8.79
N ARG A 369 45.41 1.30 -9.22
CA ARG A 369 45.37 1.67 -10.63
C ARG A 369 46.76 2.05 -11.12
N ILE A 370 47.15 1.51 -12.27
CA ILE A 370 48.45 1.72 -12.90
C ILE A 370 48.32 2.47 -14.22
N LYS A 371 49.43 3.09 -14.64
CA LYS A 371 49.54 3.81 -15.91
C LYS A 371 49.48 2.84 -17.08
N VAL A 372 48.83 3.27 -18.17
CA VAL A 372 48.79 2.58 -19.45
C VAL A 372 49.43 3.50 -20.47
N GLU A 373 50.52 3.07 -21.09
CA GLU A 373 51.19 3.78 -22.18
C GLU A 373 51.25 2.86 -23.40
N ASN A 374 51.03 3.40 -24.60
CA ASN A 374 51.03 2.62 -25.84
C ASN A 374 50.15 1.36 -25.79
N ASN A 375 49.05 1.44 -25.03
CA ASN A 375 48.10 0.34 -24.83
C ASN A 375 48.68 -0.89 -24.07
N GLU A 376 49.76 -0.66 -23.31
CA GLU A 376 50.37 -1.63 -22.41
C GLU A 376 50.34 -1.09 -20.98
N PRO A 377 49.91 -1.91 -19.99
CA PRO A 377 49.91 -1.51 -18.60
C PRO A 377 51.34 -1.56 -18.04
N ILE A 378 51.80 -0.47 -17.41
CA ILE A 378 53.13 -0.38 -16.81
C ILE A 378 53.04 -0.80 -15.34
N PRO A 379 53.60 -1.97 -14.95
CA PRO A 379 53.58 -2.42 -13.56
C PRO A 379 54.30 -1.43 -12.64
N GLY A 380 53.78 -1.20 -11.44
CA GLY A 380 54.41 -0.36 -10.42
C GLY A 380 54.27 1.16 -10.59
N GLN A 381 53.77 1.63 -11.74
CA GLN A 381 53.53 3.07 -11.96
C GLN A 381 52.10 3.44 -11.60
N PHE A 382 51.85 3.67 -10.30
CA PHE A 382 50.52 3.95 -9.79
C PHE A 382 50.03 5.38 -10.10
N ILE A 383 48.76 5.51 -10.48
CA ILE A 383 48.10 6.80 -10.75
C ILE A 383 47.38 7.32 -9.49
N GLU A 384 46.91 6.42 -8.63
CA GLU A 384 46.08 6.73 -7.47
C GLU A 384 46.80 6.28 -6.20
N ASP A 385 46.81 7.09 -5.15
CA ASP A 385 47.51 6.78 -3.88
C ASP A 385 46.82 5.70 -3.04
N LYS A 386 45.54 5.38 -3.33
CA LYS A 386 44.72 4.47 -2.52
C LYS A 386 44.41 3.18 -3.27
N ALA A 387 44.76 2.05 -2.65
CA ALA A 387 44.33 0.73 -3.11
C ALA A 387 42.87 0.44 -2.72
N VAL A 388 42.10 -0.14 -3.63
CA VAL A 388 40.69 -0.51 -3.45
C VAL A 388 40.57 -2.01 -3.21
N GLN A 389 39.87 -2.40 -2.15
CA GLN A 389 39.54 -3.79 -1.88
C GLN A 389 38.37 -4.22 -2.78
N ARG A 390 38.51 -5.34 -3.48
CA ARG A 390 37.45 -5.94 -4.28
C ARG A 390 37.23 -7.41 -3.91
N LYS A 391 35.97 -7.85 -3.97
CA LYS A 391 35.57 -9.23 -3.70
C LYS A 391 35.57 -10.02 -5.01
N ILE A 392 35.97 -11.28 -4.95
CA ILE A 392 35.88 -12.20 -6.08
C ILE A 392 34.46 -12.72 -6.18
N THR A 393 33.88 -12.61 -7.37
CA THR A 393 32.51 -13.03 -7.65
C THR A 393 32.51 -13.97 -8.85
N LYS A 394 31.72 -15.04 -8.74
CA LYS A 394 31.30 -15.83 -9.90
C LYS A 394 30.14 -15.09 -10.56
N SER A 395 30.29 -14.81 -11.85
CA SER A 395 29.23 -14.21 -12.65
C SER A 395 27.99 -15.10 -12.67
N LYS A 396 26.82 -14.46 -12.74
CA LYS A 396 25.53 -15.16 -12.89
C LYS A 396 25.26 -15.58 -14.34
N TRP A 397 26.00 -15.02 -15.30
CA TRP A 397 25.67 -15.05 -16.72
C TRP A 397 26.69 -15.80 -17.58
N ASN A 398 27.90 -16.02 -17.07
CA ASN A 398 28.98 -16.73 -17.76
C ASN A 398 29.91 -17.39 -16.73
N ASP A 399 30.89 -18.17 -17.21
CA ASP A 399 31.86 -18.87 -16.35
C ASP A 399 32.93 -17.94 -15.75
N PHE A 400 32.77 -16.62 -15.86
CA PHE A 400 33.71 -15.67 -15.31
C PHE A 400 33.76 -15.75 -13.78
N VAL A 401 34.95 -15.98 -13.27
CA VAL A 401 35.29 -15.89 -11.85
C VAL A 401 36.37 -14.84 -11.73
N GLY A 402 36.03 -13.71 -11.09
CA GLY A 402 36.97 -12.61 -11.05
C GLY A 402 36.44 -11.40 -10.31
N VAL A 403 36.96 -10.22 -10.68
CA VAL A 403 36.66 -8.95 -10.02
C VAL A 403 35.99 -7.98 -10.99
N TYR A 404 35.13 -7.12 -10.45
CA TYR A 404 34.45 -6.07 -11.19
C TYR A 404 34.93 -4.67 -10.78
N ASP A 405 35.00 -3.76 -11.75
CA ASP A 405 35.08 -2.31 -11.53
C ASP A 405 33.77 -1.64 -12.00
N GLY A 406 32.85 -1.40 -11.06
CA GLY A 406 31.48 -1.03 -11.39
C GLY A 406 30.77 -2.22 -12.08
N ASP A 407 30.24 -1.99 -13.29
CA ASP A 407 29.59 -3.02 -14.11
C ASP A 407 30.56 -3.76 -15.06
N TRP A 408 31.86 -3.46 -15.00
CA TRP A 408 32.85 -4.01 -15.94
C TRP A 408 33.64 -5.18 -15.34
N GLN A 409 33.76 -6.28 -16.09
CA GLN A 409 34.62 -7.41 -15.75
C GLN A 409 36.09 -7.01 -15.94
N LEU A 410 36.93 -7.26 -14.93
CA LEU A 410 38.37 -7.10 -15.05
C LEU A 410 39.01 -8.43 -15.46
N HIS A 411 39.62 -8.44 -16.63
CA HIS A 411 40.27 -9.63 -17.17
C HIS A 411 41.77 -9.60 -16.86
N LYS A 412 42.36 -10.76 -16.56
CA LYS A 412 43.81 -10.87 -16.38
C LYS A 412 44.51 -10.51 -17.69
N TYR A 413 45.44 -9.58 -17.63
CA TYR A 413 46.25 -9.17 -18.77
C TYR A 413 47.25 -10.28 -19.10
N THR A 414 47.25 -10.70 -20.36
CA THR A 414 48.27 -11.56 -20.96
C THR A 414 48.98 -10.73 -22.01
N ALA A 415 50.30 -10.57 -21.86
CA ALA A 415 51.14 -9.87 -22.83
C ALA A 415 51.13 -10.56 -24.20
#